data_AF-A0A3P3ZRE5-F1
#
_entry.id   AF-A0A3P3ZRE5-F1
#
_cell.length_a   1.000
_cell.length_b   1.000
_cell.length_c   1.000
_cell.angle_alpha   90.00
_cell.angle_beta   90.00
_cell.angle_gamma   90.00
#
_symmetry.space_group_name_H-M   'P 1'
#
loop_
_entity.id
_entity.type
_entity.pdbx_description
1 polymer ?
#
loop_
_entity_poly.entity_id
_entity_poly.type
_entity_poly.pdbx_seq_one_letter_code
_entity_poly.pdbx_strand_id
1 'polypeptide(L)'
;MNNMTAPHVALVAITKHGLARALALLAQLPEAHLVVTEKFAPAIPPALPNPVKILSGALSGHMADLFSNYDQLVLFISLGAVVRLMAPHLKSKDEDPGVVVIDDAARYVIPVLSGHVGGANAFALHLAELLGAEVVLTTASDVGKTIPVDILGRELGWQVEAPKINITRVSAHVVNGEPIAFVQEAGSRQWWTVPLLSLPIFTCSMNSRRWI
;
A
#
# COMPACT_ATOMS: atom_id res chain seq x y z
N MET A 1 -23.88 1.56 -1.44
CA MET A 1 -22.69 2.41 -1.44
C MET A 1 -21.98 2.15 -0.12
N ASN A 2 -20.95 1.30 -0.11
CA ASN A 2 -20.09 1.15 1.06
C ASN A 2 -19.23 2.41 1.13
N ASN A 3 -19.34 3.17 2.21
CA ASN A 3 -18.36 4.19 2.57
C ASN A 3 -17.05 3.46 2.90
N MET A 4 -16.20 3.22 1.89
CA MET A 4 -14.78 3.06 2.17
C MET A 4 -14.30 4.44 2.60
N THR A 5 -14.17 4.65 3.90
CA THR A 5 -13.48 5.82 4.43
C THR A 5 -12.10 5.88 3.80
N ALA A 6 -11.70 7.04 3.30
CA ALA A 6 -10.37 7.24 2.76
C ALA A 6 -9.32 6.79 3.79
N PRO A 7 -8.21 6.16 3.36
CA PRO A 7 -7.20 5.69 4.28
C PRO A 7 -6.64 6.87 5.08
N HIS A 8 -6.40 6.66 6.37
CA HIS A 8 -5.78 7.65 7.22
C HIS A 8 -4.27 7.65 6.99
N VAL A 9 -3.74 8.74 6.43
CA VAL A 9 -2.36 8.83 5.93
C VAL A 9 -1.51 9.75 6.82
N ALA A 10 -0.29 9.32 7.16
CA ALA A 10 0.73 10.17 7.74
C ALA A 10 1.94 10.34 6.81
N LEU A 11 2.34 11.60 6.58
CA LEU A 11 3.60 11.98 5.95
C LEU A 11 4.62 12.33 7.03
N VAL A 12 5.59 11.45 7.26
CA VAL A 12 6.57 11.56 8.34
C VAL A 12 7.88 12.14 7.81
N ALA A 13 8.21 13.36 8.23
CA ALA A 13 9.42 14.07 7.81
C ALA A 13 10.34 14.42 9.00
N ILE A 14 11.59 13.94 8.93
CA ILE A 14 12.62 14.20 9.96
C ILE A 14 13.90 14.82 9.39
N THR A 15 13.83 15.39 8.19
CA THR A 15 14.89 16.18 7.57
C THR A 15 14.29 17.45 6.95
N LYS A 16 15.12 18.46 6.66
CA LYS A 16 14.64 19.69 6.00
C LYS A 16 14.10 19.40 4.60
N HIS A 17 14.80 18.58 3.82
CA HIS A 17 14.36 18.23 2.46
C HIS A 17 13.10 17.35 2.52
N GLY A 18 13.06 16.35 3.40
CA GLY A 18 11.88 15.52 3.63
C GLY A 18 10.65 16.35 4.00
N LEU A 19 10.79 17.38 4.85
CA LEU A 19 9.69 18.30 5.16
C LEU A 19 9.23 19.05 3.91
N ALA A 20 10.15 19.59 3.11
CA ALA A 20 9.79 20.27 1.88
C ALA A 20 9.03 19.36 0.89
N ARG A 21 9.42 18.08 0.79
CA ARG A 21 8.71 17.10 -0.05
C ARG A 21 7.34 16.73 0.50
N ALA A 22 7.24 16.51 1.82
CA ALA A 22 5.97 16.26 2.48
C ALA A 22 4.99 17.43 2.25
N LEU A 23 5.44 18.68 2.46
CA LEU A 23 4.61 19.87 2.22
C LEU A 23 4.13 19.97 0.76
N ALA A 24 4.97 19.64 -0.21
CA ALA A 24 4.57 19.64 -1.62
C ALA A 24 3.47 18.60 -1.92
N LEU A 25 3.54 17.43 -1.27
CA LEU A 25 2.54 16.37 -1.38
C LEU A 25 1.22 16.71 -0.68
N LEU A 26 1.27 17.36 0.49
CA LEU A 26 0.06 17.72 1.25
C LEU A 26 -0.91 18.59 0.44
N ALA A 27 -0.39 19.46 -0.43
CA ALA A 27 -1.21 20.27 -1.33
C ALA A 27 -2.11 19.43 -2.26
N GLN A 28 -1.73 18.18 -2.52
CA GLN A 28 -2.46 17.22 -3.36
C GLN A 28 -3.17 16.13 -2.52
N LEU A 29 -2.94 16.11 -1.19
CA LEU A 29 -3.48 15.13 -0.26
C LEU A 29 -4.11 15.85 0.96
N PRO A 30 -5.32 16.43 0.81
CA PRO A 30 -5.91 17.32 1.83
C PRO A 30 -6.20 16.62 3.17
N GLU A 31 -6.47 15.31 3.15
CA GLU A 31 -6.77 14.52 4.35
C GLU A 31 -5.50 13.94 5.03
N ALA A 32 -4.32 14.10 4.43
CA ALA A 32 -3.09 13.55 4.98
C ALA A 32 -2.57 14.39 6.15
N HIS A 33 -2.05 13.71 7.18
CA HIS A 33 -1.42 14.34 8.33
C HIS A 33 0.06 14.58 8.09
N LEU A 34 0.55 15.77 8.41
CA LEU A 34 1.99 16.03 8.51
C LEU A 34 2.49 15.60 9.88
N VAL A 35 3.50 14.73 9.91
CA VAL A 35 4.17 14.32 11.15
C VAL A 35 5.63 14.75 11.10
N VAL A 36 6.06 15.57 12.06
CA VAL A 36 7.44 16.08 12.12
C VAL A 36 7.99 16.00 13.53
N THR A 37 9.32 15.94 13.68
CA THR A 37 9.95 16.16 15.01
C THR A 37 9.98 17.64 15.37
N GLU A 38 9.97 17.97 16.65
CA GLU A 38 10.10 19.34 17.19
C GLU A 38 11.19 20.19 16.50
N LYS A 39 12.32 19.56 16.15
CA LYS A 39 13.44 20.20 15.44
C LYS A 39 13.04 20.90 14.13
N PHE A 40 12.03 20.38 13.42
CA PHE A 40 11.58 20.92 12.13
C PHE A 40 10.23 21.64 12.21
N ALA A 41 9.58 21.64 13.38
CA ALA A 41 8.30 22.33 13.57
C ALA A 41 8.36 23.84 13.21
N PRO A 42 9.44 24.59 13.52
CA PRO A 42 9.52 26.01 13.14
C PRO A 42 9.57 26.26 11.62
N ALA A 43 9.83 25.24 10.80
CA ALA A 43 9.87 25.36 9.34
C ALA A 43 8.52 25.04 8.69
N ILE A 44 7.48 24.70 9.47
CA ILE A 44 6.13 24.49 8.95
C ILE A 44 5.50 25.86 8.63
N PRO A 45 4.86 26.04 7.46
CA PRO A 45 4.10 27.25 7.17
C PRO A 45 2.98 27.48 8.20
N PRO A 46 2.73 28.74 8.61
CA PRO A 46 1.76 29.06 9.67
C PRO A 46 0.30 28.75 9.32
N ALA A 47 -0.02 28.62 8.02
CA ALA A 47 -1.37 28.33 7.52
C ALA A 47 -1.35 27.05 6.67
N LEU A 48 -1.27 25.90 7.33
CA LEU A 48 -1.40 24.60 6.69
C LEU A 48 -2.82 24.05 6.95
N PRO A 49 -3.61 23.71 5.91
CA PRO A 49 -4.96 23.17 6.10
C PRO A 49 -4.93 21.75 6.64
N ASN A 50 -3.86 21.01 6.37
CA ASN A 50 -3.65 19.64 6.83
C ASN A 50 -3.38 19.58 8.35
N PRO A 51 -3.87 18.55 9.04
CA PRO A 51 -3.51 18.31 10.43
C PRO A 51 -2.01 18.09 10.60
N VAL A 52 -1.44 18.64 11.67
CA VAL A 52 -0.01 18.53 12.00
C VAL A 52 0.16 17.85 13.35
N LYS A 53 1.01 16.83 13.39
CA LYS A 53 1.47 16.17 14.62
C LYS A 53 2.96 16.44 14.83
N ILE A 54 3.30 17.11 15.92
CA ILE A 54 4.69 17.36 16.33
C ILE A 54 5.11 16.27 17.32
N LEU A 55 6.22 15.59 17.01
CA LEU A 55 6.79 14.53 17.83
C LEU A 55 7.91 15.06 18.71
N SER A 56 7.78 14.86 20.02
CA SER A 56 8.83 15.14 20.99
C SER A 56 9.82 13.98 21.10
N GLY A 57 11.12 14.27 21.11
CA GLY A 57 12.16 13.23 21.20
C GLY A 57 12.39 12.44 19.90
N ALA A 58 12.86 11.20 20.02
CA ALA A 58 13.25 10.37 18.88
C ALA A 58 12.04 9.69 18.21
N LEU A 59 12.04 9.61 16.87
CA LEU A 59 10.98 8.99 16.07
C LEU A 59 10.67 7.54 16.50
N SER A 60 11.69 6.77 16.90
CA SER A 60 11.51 5.39 17.38
C SER A 60 10.53 5.26 18.53
N GLY A 61 10.44 6.24 19.42
CA GLY A 61 9.51 6.24 20.55
C GLY A 61 8.04 6.41 20.14
N HIS A 62 7.78 6.83 18.91
CA HIS A 62 6.43 7.09 18.38
C HIS A 62 5.97 6.04 17.38
N MET A 63 6.84 5.11 16.97
CA MET A 63 6.51 4.17 15.89
C MET A 63 5.33 3.25 16.23
N ALA A 64 5.19 2.80 17.48
CA ALA A 64 4.05 1.99 17.91
C ALA A 64 2.70 2.73 17.76
N ASP A 65 2.70 4.02 18.10
CA ASP A 65 1.54 4.89 18.00
C ASP A 65 1.21 5.21 16.53
N LEU A 66 2.23 5.48 15.71
CA LEU A 66 2.05 5.67 14.27
C LEU A 66 1.48 4.41 13.60
N PHE A 67 1.97 3.22 13.97
CA PHE A 67 1.46 1.94 13.45
C PHE A 67 0.00 1.67 13.81
N SER A 68 -0.45 2.16 14.97
CA SER A 68 -1.79 1.85 15.48
C SER A 68 -2.86 2.83 14.99
N ASN A 69 -2.45 4.03 14.55
CA ASN A 69 -3.40 5.12 14.24
C ASN A 69 -3.51 5.44 12.75
N TYR A 70 -2.67 4.90 11.87
CA TYR A 70 -2.69 5.22 10.45
C TYR A 70 -2.77 3.96 9.61
N ASP A 71 -3.47 4.05 8.48
CA ASP A 71 -3.53 2.99 7.47
C ASP A 71 -2.32 3.05 6.53
N GLN A 72 -1.77 4.25 6.32
CA GLN A 72 -0.59 4.50 5.47
C GLN A 72 0.43 5.39 6.17
N LEU A 73 1.69 4.97 6.17
CA LEU A 73 2.83 5.75 6.63
C LEU A 73 3.78 6.01 5.45
N VAL A 74 4.05 7.29 5.17
CA VAL A 74 5.05 7.71 4.16
C VAL A 74 6.22 8.34 4.88
N LEU A 75 7.39 7.71 4.83
CA LEU A 75 8.58 8.17 5.55
C LEU A 75 9.61 8.74 4.57
N PHE A 76 9.98 10.01 4.78
CA PHE A 76 11.00 10.72 3.98
C PHE A 76 12.39 10.55 4.57
N ILE A 77 12.90 9.32 4.59
CA ILE A 77 14.23 8.95 5.11
C ILE A 77 14.80 7.73 4.39
N SER A 78 16.01 7.31 4.73
CA SER A 78 16.62 6.12 4.13
C SER A 78 15.87 4.83 4.48
N LEU A 79 15.69 3.95 3.50
CA LEU A 79 15.01 2.66 3.64
C LEU A 79 15.57 1.84 4.81
N GLY A 80 16.89 1.77 4.96
CA GLY A 80 17.53 1.02 6.05
C GLY A 80 17.17 1.55 7.45
N ALA A 81 16.94 2.86 7.61
CA ALA A 81 16.47 3.43 8.87
C ALA A 81 15.02 3.03 9.15
N VAL A 82 14.15 3.10 8.13
CA VAL A 82 12.74 2.70 8.24
C VAL A 82 12.61 1.24 8.64
N VAL A 83 13.35 0.33 8.00
CA VAL A 83 13.37 -1.10 8.36
C VAL A 83 13.69 -1.30 9.84
N ARG A 84 14.70 -0.61 10.37
CA ARG A 84 15.08 -0.70 11.79
C ARG A 84 14.02 -0.11 12.72
N LEU A 85 13.37 0.97 12.32
CA LEU A 85 12.30 1.61 13.09
C LEU A 85 11.05 0.75 13.16
N MET A 86 10.71 0.04 12.07
CA MET A 86 9.50 -0.80 12.00
C MET A 86 9.68 -2.15 12.68
N ALA A 87 10.89 -2.73 12.63
CA ALA A 87 11.13 -4.11 13.06
C ALA A 87 10.54 -4.50 14.44
N PRO A 88 10.60 -3.66 15.50
CA PRO A 88 10.01 -4.00 16.80
C PRO A 88 8.47 -3.98 16.85
N HIS A 89 7.81 -3.48 15.80
CA HIS A 89 6.37 -3.21 15.76
C HIS A 89 5.61 -4.05 14.73
N LEU A 90 6.32 -4.85 13.92
CA LEU A 90 5.72 -5.72 12.91
C LEU A 90 4.87 -6.82 13.56
N LYS A 91 3.65 -7.03 13.06
CA LYS A 91 2.76 -8.12 13.46
C LYS A 91 2.48 -9.05 12.29
N SER A 92 1.78 -8.53 11.28
CA SER A 92 1.39 -9.31 10.10
C SER A 92 1.02 -8.37 8.95
N LYS A 93 1.21 -8.84 7.70
CA LYS A 93 0.84 -8.09 6.48
C LYS A 93 -0.65 -7.72 6.36
N ASP A 94 -1.50 -8.32 7.20
CA ASP A 94 -2.95 -8.15 7.19
C ASP A 94 -3.38 -7.12 8.27
N GLU A 95 -2.51 -6.82 9.23
CA GLU A 95 -2.77 -5.89 10.36
C GLU A 95 -1.88 -4.64 10.31
N ASP A 96 -0.65 -4.79 9.84
CA ASP A 96 0.32 -3.71 9.81
C ASP A 96 -0.07 -2.68 8.73
N PRO A 97 0.17 -1.37 8.95
CA PRO A 97 -0.15 -0.35 7.96
C PRO A 97 0.64 -0.53 6.67
N GLY A 98 0.12 0.04 5.59
CA GLY A 98 0.92 0.26 4.40
C GLY A 98 2.07 1.22 4.72
N VAL A 99 3.31 0.81 4.43
CA VAL A 99 4.48 1.69 4.63
C VAL A 99 5.18 1.93 3.31
N VAL A 100 5.37 3.21 2.99
CA VAL A 100 6.08 3.69 1.82
C VAL A 100 7.26 4.55 2.24
N VAL A 101 8.39 4.38 1.59
CA VAL A 101 9.60 5.17 1.80
C VAL A 101 9.88 6.00 0.56
N ILE A 102 10.21 7.27 0.79
CA ILE A 102 10.62 8.20 -0.26
C ILE A 102 12.01 8.71 0.10
N ASP A 103 12.96 8.60 -0.82
CA ASP A 103 14.33 9.08 -0.57
C ASP A 103 14.38 10.62 -0.49
N ASP A 104 15.46 11.17 0.07
CA ASP A 104 15.57 12.62 0.35
C ASP A 104 15.53 13.48 -0.94
N ALA A 105 15.87 12.90 -2.10
CA ALA A 105 15.77 13.55 -3.40
C ALA A 105 14.42 13.36 -4.11
N ALA A 106 13.49 12.59 -3.52
CA ALA A 106 12.21 12.19 -4.09
C ALA A 106 12.35 11.57 -5.49
N ARG A 107 13.39 10.75 -5.68
CA ARG A 107 13.64 10.03 -6.93
C ARG A 107 12.91 8.69 -6.95
N TYR A 108 12.81 8.04 -5.81
CA TYR A 108 12.24 6.72 -5.66
C TYR A 108 11.13 6.69 -4.62
N VAL A 109 10.04 6.02 -4.95
CA VAL A 109 8.94 5.70 -4.04
C VAL A 109 8.89 4.19 -3.87
N ILE A 110 9.12 3.72 -2.64
CA ILE A 110 9.40 2.33 -2.36
C ILE A 110 8.37 1.82 -1.34
N PRO A 111 7.37 1.00 -1.72
CA PRO A 111 6.54 0.32 -0.74
C PRO A 111 7.37 -0.76 -0.03
N VAL A 112 7.29 -0.79 1.29
CA VAL A 112 8.14 -1.63 2.15
C VAL A 112 7.34 -2.62 2.98
N LEU A 113 6.13 -2.26 3.39
CA LEU A 113 5.29 -3.08 4.25
C LEU A 113 3.84 -3.08 3.76
N SER A 114 3.17 -4.22 3.92
CA SER A 114 1.74 -4.42 3.60
C SER A 114 1.36 -3.96 2.17
N GLY A 115 2.09 -4.46 1.17
CA GLY A 115 1.97 -4.07 -0.24
C GLY A 115 0.56 -4.16 -0.84
N HIS A 116 -0.05 -5.36 -0.85
CA HIS A 116 -1.37 -5.57 -1.43
C HIS A 116 -2.51 -5.24 -0.46
N VAL A 117 -2.64 -6.01 0.62
CA VAL A 117 -3.76 -5.92 1.56
C VAL A 117 -3.76 -4.56 2.26
N GLY A 118 -2.61 -4.16 2.82
CA GLY A 118 -2.44 -2.81 3.37
C GLY A 118 -2.27 -1.71 2.33
N GLY A 119 -2.36 -1.99 1.03
CA GLY A 119 -2.45 -0.98 -0.03
C GLY A 119 -1.19 -0.17 -0.34
N ALA A 120 -0.03 -0.49 0.25
CA ALA A 120 1.18 0.31 0.05
C ALA A 120 1.65 0.36 -1.42
N ASN A 121 1.43 -0.71 -2.20
CA ASN A 121 1.86 -0.73 -3.61
C ASN A 121 1.04 0.23 -4.47
N ALA A 122 -0.29 0.19 -4.32
CA ALA A 122 -1.19 1.11 -5.00
C ALA A 122 -0.93 2.55 -4.58
N PHE A 123 -0.68 2.78 -3.27
CA PHE A 123 -0.40 4.11 -2.77
C PHE A 123 0.97 4.63 -3.22
N ALA A 124 1.99 3.77 -3.31
CA ALA A 124 3.30 4.13 -3.85
C ALA A 124 3.23 4.53 -5.33
N LEU A 125 2.43 3.84 -6.15
CA LEU A 125 2.16 4.23 -7.53
C LEU A 125 1.55 5.63 -7.61
N HIS A 126 0.53 5.90 -6.78
CA HIS A 126 -0.11 7.20 -6.72
C HIS A 126 0.87 8.31 -6.29
N LEU A 127 1.64 8.08 -5.22
CA LEU A 127 2.65 9.04 -4.75
C LEU A 127 3.75 9.31 -5.79
N ALA A 128 4.16 8.28 -6.53
CA ALA A 128 5.15 8.40 -7.60
C ALA A 128 4.63 9.30 -8.74
N GLU A 129 3.37 9.16 -9.13
CA GLU A 129 2.71 10.03 -10.10
C GLU A 129 2.68 11.49 -9.62
N LEU A 130 2.26 11.74 -8.37
CA LEU A 130 2.20 13.08 -7.80
C LEU A 130 3.56 13.77 -7.68
N LEU A 131 4.64 12.99 -7.52
CA LEU A 131 6.01 13.49 -7.37
C LEU A 131 6.80 13.51 -8.68
N GLY A 132 6.33 12.86 -9.74
CA GLY A 132 7.15 12.56 -10.91
C GLY A 132 8.36 11.67 -10.59
N ALA A 133 8.21 10.77 -9.62
CA ALA A 133 9.25 9.88 -9.12
C ALA A 133 9.12 8.47 -9.73
N GLU A 134 10.17 7.66 -9.59
CA GLU A 134 10.17 6.26 -10.02
C GLU A 134 9.68 5.35 -8.88
N VAL A 135 8.66 4.53 -9.13
CA VAL A 135 8.22 3.53 -8.15
C VAL A 135 9.10 2.29 -8.23
N VAL A 136 9.53 1.76 -7.07
CA VAL A 136 10.32 0.52 -7.00
C VAL A 136 9.43 -0.61 -6.46
N LEU A 137 8.61 -1.18 -7.33
CA LEU A 137 7.78 -2.35 -7.00
C LEU A 137 8.62 -3.63 -7.10
N THR A 138 8.59 -4.43 -6.04
CA THR A 138 9.38 -5.66 -5.93
C THR A 138 8.55 -6.91 -5.69
N THR A 139 7.23 -6.79 -5.47
CA THR A 139 6.41 -7.98 -5.24
C THR A 139 6.30 -8.81 -6.51
N ALA A 140 6.33 -10.14 -6.36
CA ALA A 140 6.38 -11.04 -7.50
C ALA A 140 5.17 -10.90 -8.44
N SER A 141 3.99 -10.59 -7.90
CA SER A 141 2.80 -10.35 -8.72
C SER A 141 2.85 -9.02 -9.47
N ASP A 142 3.40 -7.96 -8.88
CA ASP A 142 3.58 -6.69 -9.59
C ASP A 142 4.63 -6.83 -10.70
N VAL A 143 5.77 -7.45 -10.40
CA VAL A 143 6.87 -7.67 -11.37
C VAL A 143 6.42 -8.62 -12.48
N GLY A 144 5.76 -9.72 -12.11
CA GLY A 144 5.24 -10.72 -13.05
C GLY A 144 3.96 -10.31 -13.76
N LYS A 145 3.37 -9.15 -13.42
CA LYS A 145 2.05 -8.69 -13.89
C LYS A 145 0.97 -9.77 -13.73
N THR A 146 1.06 -10.53 -12.64
CA THR A 146 0.13 -11.62 -12.33
C THR A 146 -0.96 -11.15 -11.36
N ILE A 147 -1.97 -11.98 -11.16
CA ILE A 147 -3.12 -11.65 -10.30
C ILE A 147 -2.70 -11.65 -8.82
N PRO A 148 -2.87 -10.54 -8.08
CA PRO A 148 -2.73 -10.55 -6.64
C PRO A 148 -3.99 -11.17 -6.02
N VAL A 149 -3.93 -12.48 -5.77
CA VAL A 149 -5.07 -13.31 -5.32
C VAL A 149 -5.70 -12.80 -4.02
N ASP A 150 -4.89 -12.23 -3.12
CA ASP A 150 -5.33 -11.76 -1.81
C ASP A 150 -6.16 -10.47 -1.83
N ILE A 151 -6.15 -9.73 -2.95
CA ILE A 151 -6.94 -8.50 -3.13
C ILE A 151 -7.81 -8.53 -4.40
N LEU A 152 -7.96 -9.70 -5.04
CA LEU A 152 -8.71 -9.82 -6.28
C LEU A 152 -10.17 -9.38 -6.10
N GLY A 153 -10.61 -8.44 -6.92
CA GLY A 153 -11.98 -7.92 -6.91
C GLY A 153 -12.29 -6.96 -5.76
N ARG A 154 -11.29 -6.55 -4.97
CA ARG A 154 -11.47 -5.58 -3.87
C ARG A 154 -12.16 -4.29 -4.34
N GLU A 155 -11.78 -3.76 -5.49
CA GLU A 155 -12.37 -2.55 -6.10
C GLU A 155 -13.84 -2.74 -6.51
N LEU A 156 -14.25 -3.98 -6.73
CA LEU A 156 -15.63 -4.38 -7.05
C LEU A 156 -16.44 -4.70 -5.78
N GLY A 157 -15.84 -4.52 -4.60
CA GLY A 157 -16.42 -4.87 -3.31
C GLY A 157 -16.42 -6.37 -3.01
N TRP A 158 -15.66 -7.18 -3.74
CA TRP A 158 -15.52 -8.61 -3.45
C TRP A 158 -14.72 -8.82 -2.17
N GLN A 159 -15.05 -9.90 -1.47
CA GLN A 159 -14.39 -10.30 -0.23
C GLN A 159 -13.83 -11.70 -0.40
N VAL A 160 -12.68 -11.94 0.21
CA VAL A 160 -12.04 -13.24 0.19
C VAL A 160 -12.67 -14.12 1.27
N GLU A 161 -13.43 -15.13 0.85
CA GLU A 161 -14.04 -16.12 1.73
C GLU A 161 -13.29 -17.46 1.65
N ALA A 162 -12.02 -17.46 2.06
CA ALA A 162 -11.22 -18.68 2.11
C ALA A 162 -10.19 -18.64 3.24
N PRO A 163 -9.80 -19.82 3.80
CA PRO A 163 -8.69 -19.90 4.73
C PRO A 163 -7.39 -19.35 4.13
N LYS A 164 -6.58 -18.65 4.93
CA LYS A 164 -5.30 -18.05 4.52
C LYS A 164 -4.34 -19.04 3.84
N ILE A 165 -4.36 -20.30 4.24
CA ILE A 165 -3.57 -21.36 3.62
C ILE A 165 -3.94 -21.59 2.14
N ASN A 166 -5.22 -21.50 1.79
CA ASN A 166 -5.68 -21.67 0.42
C ASN A 166 -5.25 -20.50 -0.46
N ILE A 167 -5.38 -19.27 0.06
CA ILE A 167 -4.91 -18.07 -0.62
C ILE A 167 -3.42 -18.14 -0.88
N THR A 168 -2.63 -18.49 0.15
CA THR A 168 -1.17 -18.63 0.03
C THR A 168 -0.78 -19.65 -1.04
N ARG A 169 -1.47 -20.80 -1.09
CA ARG A 169 -1.22 -21.84 -2.09
C ARG A 169 -1.53 -21.37 -3.51
N VAL A 170 -2.69 -20.73 -3.71
CA VAL A 170 -3.08 -20.22 -5.04
C VAL A 170 -2.16 -19.06 -5.47
N SER A 171 -1.79 -18.16 -4.56
CA SER A 171 -0.80 -17.12 -4.83
C SER A 171 0.54 -17.70 -5.28
N ALA A 172 1.01 -18.77 -4.63
CA ALA A 172 2.24 -19.46 -5.03
C ALA A 172 2.12 -20.07 -6.43
N HIS A 173 1.00 -20.71 -6.77
CA HIS A 173 0.77 -21.22 -8.12
C HIS A 173 0.81 -20.11 -9.17
N VAL A 174 0.14 -18.98 -8.91
CA VAL A 174 0.11 -17.83 -9.81
C VAL A 174 1.52 -17.26 -10.04
N VAL A 175 2.29 -17.05 -8.97
CA VAL A 175 3.66 -16.52 -9.05
C VAL A 175 4.60 -17.47 -9.80
N ASN A 176 4.40 -18.78 -9.66
CA ASN A 176 5.23 -19.79 -10.32
C ASN A 176 4.74 -20.16 -11.74
N GLY A 177 3.68 -19.53 -12.25
CA GLY A 177 3.12 -19.83 -13.57
C GLY A 177 2.45 -21.21 -13.66
N GLU A 178 2.09 -21.79 -12.53
CA GLU A 178 1.38 -23.07 -12.48
C GLU A 178 -0.08 -22.91 -12.95
N PRO A 179 -0.68 -23.95 -13.55
CA PRO A 179 -2.06 -23.88 -14.01
C PRO A 179 -3.05 -23.58 -12.87
N ILE A 180 -3.88 -22.55 -13.07
CA ILE A 180 -4.98 -22.20 -12.17
C ILE A 180 -6.27 -22.03 -12.96
N ALA A 181 -7.41 -22.32 -12.32
CA ALA A 181 -8.74 -22.07 -12.88
C ALA A 181 -9.37 -20.85 -12.19
N PHE A 182 -10.02 -20.00 -12.97
CA PHE A 182 -10.90 -18.96 -12.44
C PHE A 182 -12.35 -19.31 -12.76
N VAL A 183 -13.14 -19.52 -11.71
CA VAL A 183 -14.55 -19.89 -11.82
C VAL A 183 -15.40 -18.70 -11.38
N GLN A 184 -16.27 -18.24 -12.27
CA GLN A 184 -17.28 -17.23 -11.97
C GLN A 184 -18.66 -17.87 -11.98
N GLU A 185 -19.29 -17.96 -10.81
CA GLU A 185 -20.64 -18.53 -10.67
C GLU A 185 -21.76 -17.49 -10.80
N ALA A 186 -21.46 -16.20 -10.58
CA ALA A 186 -22.44 -15.10 -10.64
C ALA A 186 -21.80 -13.74 -10.98
N GLY A 187 -22.64 -12.75 -11.27
CA GLY A 187 -22.23 -11.36 -11.53
C GLY A 187 -21.92 -11.07 -13.00
N SER A 188 -21.55 -9.81 -13.28
CA SER A 188 -21.12 -9.38 -14.62
C SER A 188 -19.80 -10.05 -14.99
N ARG A 189 -19.59 -10.38 -16.27
CA ARG A 189 -18.29 -10.82 -16.81
C ARG A 189 -17.38 -9.66 -17.22
N GLN A 190 -17.90 -8.44 -17.21
CA GLN A 190 -17.18 -7.21 -17.58
C GLN A 190 -16.48 -6.60 -16.38
N TRP A 191 -15.63 -7.38 -15.73
CA TRP A 191 -14.84 -6.95 -14.56
C TRP A 191 -13.33 -7.09 -14.81
N TRP A 192 -12.95 -7.88 -15.80
CA TRP A 192 -11.55 -8.07 -16.18
C TRP A 192 -11.12 -7.00 -17.17
N THR A 193 -10.18 -6.14 -16.77
CA THR A 193 -9.70 -5.01 -17.57
C THR A 193 -8.27 -5.20 -18.09
N VAL A 194 -7.57 -6.25 -17.64
CA VAL A 194 -6.20 -6.56 -18.06
C VAL A 194 -6.24 -7.47 -19.30
N PRO A 195 -5.48 -7.18 -20.36
CA PRO A 195 -5.39 -8.09 -21.51
C PRO A 195 -4.94 -9.48 -21.06
N LEU A 196 -5.59 -10.56 -21.54
CA LEU A 196 -5.28 -11.97 -21.23
C LEU A 196 -3.92 -12.43 -21.80
N LEU A 197 -2.85 -11.71 -21.51
CA LEU A 197 -1.51 -12.09 -21.88
C LEU A 197 -0.91 -12.87 -20.70
N SER A 198 -0.63 -14.14 -20.98
CA SER A 198 0.31 -15.06 -20.31
C SER A 198 -0.10 -15.94 -19.11
N LEU A 199 -1.36 -15.99 -18.67
CA LEU A 199 -1.81 -17.10 -17.81
C LEU A 199 -2.89 -17.91 -18.53
N PRO A 200 -2.84 -19.25 -18.55
CA PRO A 200 -3.94 -20.08 -19.04
C PRO A 200 -5.10 -20.01 -18.04
N ILE A 201 -5.74 -18.84 -17.94
CA ILE A 201 -6.95 -18.65 -17.16
C ILE A 201 -8.07 -19.30 -17.97
N PHE A 202 -8.36 -20.55 -17.65
CA PHE A 202 -9.57 -21.19 -18.15
C PHE A 202 -10.77 -20.58 -17.42
N THR A 203 -11.51 -19.71 -18.10
CA THR A 203 -12.82 -19.26 -17.63
C THR A 203 -13.82 -20.37 -17.92
N CYS A 204 -14.21 -21.16 -16.90
CA CYS A 204 -15.29 -22.13 -17.04
C CYS A 204 -16.64 -21.45 -16.74
N SER A 205 -17.52 -21.39 -17.74
CA SER A 205 -18.91 -20.94 -17.58
C SER A 205 -19.77 -22.15 -17.23
N MET A 206 -20.10 -22.34 -15.95
CA MET A 206 -20.93 -23.47 -15.52
C MET A 206 -22.40 -23.20 -15.80
N ASN A 207 -23.00 -23.98 -16.71
CA ASN A 207 -24.46 -24.10 -16.84
C ASN A 207 -24.96 -25.52 -16.48
N SER A 208 -24.15 -26.32 -15.77
CA SER A 208 -24.53 -27.69 -15.39
C SER A 208 -24.06 -28.08 -14.00
N ARG A 209 -24.99 -28.63 -13.21
CA ARG A 209 -24.84 -29.09 -11.84
C ARG A 209 -23.97 -30.36 -11.76
N ARG A 210 -22.69 -30.25 -11.39
CA ARG A 210 -21.88 -31.27 -10.68
C ARG A 210 -20.42 -30.80 -10.54
N TRP A 211 -19.86 -30.91 -9.33
CA TRP A 211 -18.41 -30.76 -9.08
C TRP A 211 -17.91 -31.78 -8.04
N ILE A 212 -16.63 -32.14 -8.18
CA ILE A 212 -15.80 -32.94 -7.27
C ILE A 212 -15.06 -31.96 -6.36
#